data_AF-A0A1G2JCZ9-F1
#
_entry.id   AF-A0A1G2JCZ9-F1
#
_cell.length_a   1.000
_cell.length_b   1.000
_cell.length_c   1.000
_cell.angle_alpha   90.00
_cell.angle_beta   90.00
_cell.angle_gamma   90.00
#
_symmetry.space_group_name_H-M   'P 1'
#
loop_
_entity.id
_entity.type
_entity.pdbx_description
1 polymer ?
#
loop_
_entity_poly.entity_id
_entity_poly.type
_entity_poly.pdbx_seq_one_letter_code
_entity_poly.pdbx_strand_id
1 'polypeptide(L)'
;MITNILIWLLFGIVITWLFELTLKTNKALRRRYYTRHAIIWGYHIHHSTYGLLCFLIGMFLFFDGRPVITLPVIAFGLGIIIMHTISDPRHRVVFIEKEQK
;
A
#
# COMPACT_ATOMS: atom_id res chain seq x y z
N MET A 1 -20.29 -11.27 -5.57
CA MET A 1 -19.84 -10.00 -4.94
C MET A 1 -18.77 -10.24 -3.87
N ILE A 2 -19.05 -11.06 -2.84
CA ILE A 2 -18.07 -11.39 -1.77
C ILE A 2 -16.77 -11.98 -2.32
N THR A 3 -16.86 -12.93 -3.26
CA THR A 3 -15.68 -13.52 -3.91
C THR A 3 -14.80 -12.47 -4.59
N ASN A 4 -15.41 -11.44 -5.21
CA ASN A 4 -14.69 -10.37 -5.88
C ASN A 4 -13.93 -9.51 -4.85
N ILE A 5 -14.57 -9.18 -3.73
CA ILE A 5 -13.94 -8.43 -2.61
C ILE A 5 -12.71 -9.17 -2.07
N LEU A 6 -12.84 -10.49 -1.85
CA LEU A 6 -11.74 -11.32 -1.36
C LEU A 6 -10.56 -11.36 -2.35
N ILE A 7 -10.83 -11.45 -3.65
CA ILE A 7 -9.80 -11.42 -4.69
C ILE A 7 -9.02 -10.09 -4.62
N TRP A 8 -9.70 -8.95 -4.54
CA TRP A 8 -9.04 -7.65 -4.47
C TRP A 8 -8.23 -7.44 -3.19
N LEU A 9 -8.74 -7.93 -2.06
CA LEU A 9 -8.00 -7.93 -0.80
C LEU A 9 -6.73 -8.76 -0.89
N LEU A 10 -6.82 -10.00 -1.40
CA LEU A 10 -5.66 -10.86 -1.60
C LEU A 10 -4.68 -10.26 -2.60
N PHE A 11 -5.19 -9.63 -3.66
CA PHE A 11 -4.36 -8.94 -4.65
C PHE A 11 -3.54 -7.79 -4.02
N GLY A 12 -4.17 -6.99 -3.14
CA GLY A 12 -3.49 -5.95 -2.37
C GLY A 12 -2.39 -6.50 -1.44
N ILE A 13 -2.64 -7.65 -0.81
CA ILE A 13 -1.63 -8.35 0.01
C ILE A 13 -0.46 -8.81 -0.85
N VAL A 14 -0.74 -9.54 -1.93
CA VAL A 14 0.29 -10.16 -2.79
C VAL A 14 1.18 -9.10 -3.44
N ILE A 15 0.60 -8.02 -3.98
CA ILE A 15 1.41 -6.99 -4.65
C ILE A 15 2.35 -6.26 -3.67
N THR A 16 1.87 -6.00 -2.45
CA THR A 16 2.67 -5.37 -1.39
C THR A 16 3.79 -6.30 -0.94
N TRP A 17 3.47 -7.59 -0.75
CA TRP A 17 4.47 -8.60 -0.41
C TRP A 17 5.55 -8.75 -1.48
N LEU A 18 5.16 -8.84 -2.76
CA LEU A 18 6.10 -8.93 -3.88
C LEU A 18 7.00 -7.69 -3.97
N PHE A 19 6.43 -6.50 -3.78
CA PHE A 19 7.19 -5.26 -3.76
C PHE A 19 8.26 -5.27 -2.67
N GLU A 20 7.87 -5.58 -1.44
CA GLU A 20 8.80 -5.64 -0.31
C GLU A 20 9.84 -6.75 -0.46
N LEU A 21 9.46 -7.91 -0.98
CA LEU A 21 10.39 -9.00 -1.28
C LEU A 21 11.41 -8.56 -2.32
N THR A 22 10.98 -7.84 -3.36
CA THR A 22 11.86 -7.30 -4.40
C THR A 22 12.84 -6.27 -3.82
N LEU A 23 12.38 -5.39 -2.91
CA LEU A 23 13.26 -4.46 -2.21
C LEU A 23 14.24 -5.17 -1.26
N LYS A 24 13.79 -6.22 -0.56
CA LYS A 24 14.64 -6.99 0.37
C LYS A 24 15.74 -7.76 -0.38
N THR A 25 15.41 -8.35 -1.52
CA THR A 25 16.31 -9.20 -2.31
C THR A 25 17.29 -8.39 -3.16
N ASN A 26 16.90 -7.22 -3.66
CA ASN A 26 17.75 -6.42 -4.54
C ASN A 26 18.42 -5.24 -3.81
N LYS A 27 19.66 -5.43 -3.36
CA LYS A 27 20.45 -4.39 -2.66
C LYS A 27 20.64 -3.11 -3.47
N ALA A 28 20.78 -3.21 -4.80
CA ALA A 28 20.97 -2.05 -5.67
C ALA A 28 19.67 -1.24 -5.78
N LEU A 29 18.52 -1.93 -5.92
CA LEU A 29 17.20 -1.31 -5.90
C LEU A 29 16.92 -0.67 -4.54
N ARG A 30 17.20 -1.38 -3.45
CA ARG A 30 17.08 -0.87 -2.08
C ARG A 30 17.90 0.40 -1.87
N ARG A 31 19.18 0.40 -2.28
CA ARG A 31 20.04 1.58 -2.15
C ARG A 31 19.49 2.75 -2.96
N ARG A 32 19.07 2.53 -4.22
CA ARG A 32 18.45 3.58 -5.05
C ARG A 32 17.15 4.10 -4.46
N TYR A 33 16.33 3.22 -3.90
CA TYR A 33 15.07 3.55 -3.21
C TYR A 33 15.31 4.50 -2.03
N TYR A 34 16.29 4.20 -1.17
CA TYR A 34 16.61 5.04 0.00
C TYR A 34 17.48 6.27 -0.32
N THR A 35 18.26 6.30 -1.41
CA THR A 35 19.17 7.46 -1.70
C THR A 35 18.57 8.49 -2.65
N ARG A 36 17.54 8.15 -3.44
CA ARG A 36 16.89 9.09 -4.37
C ARG A 36 15.46 9.39 -3.96
N HIS A 37 15.28 9.93 -2.75
CA HIS A 37 13.99 10.40 -2.24
C HIS A 37 13.26 11.34 -3.22
N ALA A 38 13.99 12.08 -4.08
CA ALA A 38 13.42 13.02 -5.06
C ALA A 38 12.68 12.39 -6.25
N ILE A 39 13.12 11.24 -6.76
CA ILE A 39 12.44 10.54 -7.89
C ILE A 39 11.21 9.78 -7.37
N ILE A 40 11.17 9.60 -6.05
CA ILE A 40 10.13 8.91 -5.32
C ILE A 40 9.43 9.90 -4.37
N TRP A 41 9.03 11.06 -4.90
CA TRP A 41 8.14 12.03 -4.21
C TRP A 41 6.72 11.49 -3.93
N GLY A 42 6.55 10.17 -3.86
CA GLY A 42 5.29 9.51 -3.54
C GLY A 42 5.41 8.17 -2.83
N TYR A 43 6.51 7.39 -2.95
CA TYR A 43 6.60 6.05 -2.34
C TYR A 43 7.35 5.96 -1.00
N HIS A 44 8.09 7.00 -0.60
CA HIS A 44 8.49 7.13 0.81
C HIS A 44 7.35 7.70 1.67
N ILE A 45 6.22 8.00 1.02
CA ILE A 45 4.95 7.98 1.69
C ILE A 45 4.61 6.50 1.87
N HIS A 46 4.79 6.05 3.11
CA HIS A 46 4.45 4.77 3.70
C HIS A 46 3.41 3.94 2.90
N HIS A 47 3.59 2.63 2.74
CA HIS A 47 2.62 1.77 2.01
C HIS A 47 1.17 1.93 2.53
N SER A 48 1.02 2.30 3.79
CA SER A 48 -0.25 2.71 4.40
C SER A 48 -0.92 3.91 3.75
N THR A 49 -0.20 4.83 3.11
CA THR A 49 -0.79 5.97 2.39
C THR A 49 -1.33 5.60 1.02
N TYR A 50 -0.79 4.58 0.35
CA TYR A 50 -1.45 3.98 -0.82
C TYR A 50 -2.76 3.32 -0.43
N GLY A 51 -2.77 2.60 0.70
CA GLY A 51 -3.99 2.09 1.30
C GLY A 51 -5.00 3.20 1.61
N LEU A 52 -4.56 4.28 2.26
CA LEU A 52 -5.38 5.44 2.59
C LEU A 52 -5.93 6.14 1.34
N LEU A 53 -5.12 6.27 0.28
CA LEU A 53 -5.54 6.83 -0.99
C LEU A 53 -6.62 5.97 -1.64
N CYS A 54 -6.49 4.64 -1.60
CA CYS A 54 -7.55 3.73 -2.06
C CYS A 54 -8.84 3.91 -1.27
N PHE A 55 -8.77 4.18 0.04
CA PHE A 55 -9.96 4.53 0.84
C PHE A 55 -10.62 5.83 0.38
N LEU A 56 -9.83 6.90 0.17
CA LEU A 56 -10.34 8.19 -0.31
C LEU A 56 -10.98 8.08 -1.70
N ILE A 57 -10.34 7.35 -2.62
CA ILE A 57 -10.89 7.06 -3.96
C ILE A 57 -12.17 6.23 -3.85
N GLY A 58 -12.19 5.22 -2.98
CA GLY A 58 -13.39 4.42 -2.71
C GLY A 58 -14.56 5.27 -2.23
N MET A 59 -14.32 6.18 -1.29
CA MET A 59 -15.33 7.13 -0.81
C MET A 59 -15.84 8.03 -1.94
N PHE A 60 -14.94 8.58 -2.77
CA PHE A 60 -15.35 9.40 -3.91
C PHE A 60 -16.23 8.62 -4.89
N LEU A 61 -15.84 7.39 -5.24
CA LEU A 61 -16.61 6.50 -6.12
C LEU A 61 -17.97 6.12 -5.53
N PHE A 62 -18.08 6.03 -4.20
CA PHE A 62 -19.34 5.80 -3.51
C PHE A 62 -20.29 6.99 -3.69
N PHE A 63 -19.79 8.22 -3.50
CA PHE A 63 -20.57 9.43 -3.70
C PHE A 63 -20.91 9.70 -5.17
N ASP A 64 -20.07 9.24 -6.11
CA ASP A 64 -20.33 9.27 -7.56
C ASP A 64 -21.32 8.18 -8.03
N GLY A 65 -21.91 7.40 -7.11
CA GLY A 65 -22.91 6.40 -7.45
C GLY A 65 -22.35 5.15 -8.15
N ARG A 66 -21.06 4.83 -7.94
CA ARG A 66 -20.39 3.63 -8.52
C ARG A 66 -20.07 2.55 -7.47
N PRO A 67 -21.06 2.04 -6.71
CA PRO A 67 -20.83 1.15 -5.57
C PRO A 67 -20.19 -0.20 -5.94
N VAL A 68 -20.37 -0.64 -7.20
CA VAL A 68 -19.79 -1.88 -7.72
C VAL A 68 -18.26 -1.84 -7.72
N ILE A 69 -17.66 -0.67 -7.94
CA ILE A 69 -16.20 -0.47 -8.00
C ILE A 69 -15.66 0.00 -6.65
N THR A 70 -16.47 0.70 -5.84
CA THR A 70 -16.12 1.15 -4.50
C THR A 70 -15.55 0.04 -3.61
N LEU A 71 -16.29 -1.07 -3.46
CA LEU A 71 -15.92 -2.13 -2.53
C LEU A 71 -14.61 -2.85 -2.92
N PRO A 72 -14.39 -3.21 -4.21
CA PRO A 72 -13.09 -3.66 -4.71
C PRO A 72 -11.91 -2.74 -4.38
N VAL A 73 -12.06 -1.43 -4.61
CA VAL A 73 -10.96 -0.46 -4.40
C VAL A 73 -10.62 -0.34 -2.91
N ILE A 74 -11.62 -0.32 -2.04
CA ILE A 74 -11.43 -0.31 -0.59
C ILE A 74 -10.77 -1.62 -0.13
N ALA A 75 -11.22 -2.77 -0.64
CA ALA A 75 -10.67 -4.07 -0.30
C ALA A 75 -9.19 -4.20 -0.69
N PHE A 76 -8.82 -3.70 -1.87
CA PHE A 76 -7.43 -3.63 -2.31
C PHE A 76 -6.59 -2.76 -1.38
N GLY A 77 -7.07 -1.56 -1.03
CA GLY A 77 -6.39 -0.67 -0.07
C GLY A 77 -6.19 -1.31 1.31
N LEU A 78 -7.21 -2.02 1.81
CA LEU A 78 -7.12 -2.81 3.04
C LEU A 78 -6.04 -3.90 2.96
N GLY A 79 -5.96 -4.62 1.84
CA GLY A 79 -4.92 -5.64 1.62
C GLY A 79 -3.50 -5.07 1.72
N ILE A 80 -3.28 -3.87 1.15
CA ILE A 80 -2.00 -3.15 1.26
C ILE A 80 -1.67 -2.82 2.71
N ILE A 81 -2.63 -2.26 3.47
CA ILE A 81 -2.44 -1.88 4.87
C ILE A 81 -2.12 -3.10 5.73
N ILE A 82 -2.86 -4.19 5.55
CA ILE A 82 -2.67 -5.44 6.31
C ILE A 82 -1.25 -5.97 6.08
N MET A 83 -0.85 -6.14 4.81
CA MET A 83 0.46 -6.71 4.49
C MET A 83 1.59 -5.82 5.01
N HIS A 84 1.48 -4.51 4.84
CA HIS A 84 2.45 -3.56 5.36
C HIS A 84 2.59 -3.66 6.89
N THR A 85 1.46 -3.75 7.61
CA THR A 85 1.45 -3.88 9.07
C THR A 85 2.10 -5.19 9.54
N ILE A 86 1.93 -6.27 8.78
CA ILE A 86 2.58 -7.58 9.06
C ILE A 86 4.09 -7.48 8.83
N SER A 87 4.49 -6.84 7.74
CA SER A 87 5.89 -6.75 7.33
C SER A 87 6.73 -5.79 8.14
N ASP A 88 6.11 -4.79 8.76
CA ASP A 88 6.77 -3.85 9.66
C ASP A 88 6.08 -3.77 11.03
N PRO A 89 6.34 -4.75 11.91
CA PRO A 89 5.73 -4.78 13.24
C PRO A 89 6.28 -3.70 14.19
N ARG A 90 7.34 -2.96 13.82
CA ARG A 90 7.96 -1.89 14.64
C ARG A 90 7.42 -0.50 14.29
N HIS A 91 7.00 -0.26 13.04
CA HIS A 91 6.37 0.99 12.60
C HIS A 91 4.83 0.90 12.53
N ARG A 92 4.20 0.34 13.58
CA ARG A 92 2.75 0.03 13.59
C ARG A 92 1.83 1.22 13.28
N VAL A 93 2.28 2.47 13.46
CA VAL A 93 1.59 3.68 12.99
C VAL A 93 2.62 4.82 12.88
N VAL A 94 3.46 4.86 11.86
CA VAL A 94 4.27 6.07 11.64
C VAL A 94 4.38 6.36 10.16
N PHE A 95 3.44 7.16 9.63
CA PHE A 95 3.40 7.74 8.27
C PHE A 95 4.70 8.43 7.80
N ILE A 96 5.74 8.45 8.62
CA ILE A 96 7.04 9.06 8.42
C ILE A 96 8.10 8.12 9.05
N GLU A 97 8.84 7.38 8.22
CA GLU A 97 10.10 6.77 8.69
C GLU A 97 11.05 7.92 9.07
N LYS A 98 11.43 8.02 10.34
CA LYS A 98 12.59 8.84 10.70
C LYS A 98 13.82 8.17 10.11
N GLU A 99 14.49 8.85 9.18
CA GLU A 99 15.86 8.52 8.77
C GLU A 99 16.68 8.20 10.04
N GLN A 100 17.06 6.93 10.20
CA GLN A 100 18.14 6.60 11.11
C GLN A 100 19.43 7.07 10.43
N LYS A 101 19.97 8.18 10.96
CA LYS A 101 21.31 8.69 10.63
C LYS A 101 22.38 7.60 10.80
#